data_AF-A0A1M5T5K1-F1
#
_entry.id   AF-A0A1M5T5K1-F1
#
_cell.length_a   1.000
_cell.length_b   1.000
_cell.length_c   1.000
_cell.angle_alpha   90.00
_cell.angle_beta   90.00
_cell.angle_gamma   90.00
#
_symmetry.space_group_name_H-M   'P 1'
#
loop_
_entity.id
_entity.type
_entity.pdbx_description
1 polymer ?
#
loop_
_entity_poly.entity_id
_entity_poly.type
_entity_poly.pdbx_seq_one_letter_code
_entity_poly.pdbx_strand_id
1 'polypeptide(L)'
;MAGSHPLAGYTEFWDDVMADMEATAEEYREAGWDVLELHPGDVTPLPNVSTDGTGIEVDRTGFDVLLPGDEFAEAQDLVAETDAADGDGDVFDEYDAYRAQQSDVVFLVVVMKAEAAGRAVAFPLYYDEQQARPMLDRADDAGELCAYLRPLDDSERVVFSLADPAPLSPEDGDEPPAAE
;
A
#
# COMPACT_ATOMS: atom_id res chain seq x y z
N MET A 1 -1.52 -16.34 23.97
CA MET A 1 -1.68 -16.79 22.58
C MET A 1 -0.81 -15.87 21.76
N ALA A 2 0.17 -16.39 21.03
CA ALA A 2 0.93 -15.56 20.10
C ALA A 2 -0.08 -15.06 19.06
N GLY A 3 -0.18 -13.73 18.86
CA GLY A 3 -1.00 -13.19 17.79
C GLY A 3 -0.56 -13.86 16.49
N SER A 4 -1.48 -14.60 15.85
CA SER A 4 -1.21 -15.13 14.52
C SER A 4 -0.94 -13.93 13.63
N HIS A 5 0.30 -13.79 13.19
CA HIS A 5 0.66 -12.83 12.18
C HIS A 5 -0.22 -13.11 10.96
N PRO A 6 -0.85 -12.11 10.33
CA PRO A 6 -1.71 -12.31 9.15
C PRO A 6 -1.01 -13.10 8.03
N LEU A 7 0.32 -12.94 7.89
CA LEU A 7 1.14 -13.71 6.95
C LEU A 7 1.49 -15.15 7.38
N ALA A 8 1.04 -15.63 8.54
CA ALA A 8 1.38 -16.97 9.02
C ALA A 8 0.73 -18.05 8.14
N GLY A 9 1.50 -18.58 7.19
CA GLY A 9 1.03 -19.53 6.18
C GLY A 9 0.99 -18.98 4.75
N TYR A 10 1.28 -17.69 4.57
CA TYR A 10 1.27 -17.01 3.27
C TYR A 10 2.63 -16.39 2.90
N THR A 11 3.71 -16.73 3.59
CA THR A 11 5.05 -16.17 3.32
C THR A 11 5.52 -16.44 1.90
N GLU A 12 5.20 -17.61 1.33
CA GLU A 12 5.51 -17.93 -0.07
C GLU A 12 4.70 -17.08 -1.05
N PHE A 13 3.47 -16.69 -0.69
CA PHE A 13 2.65 -15.81 -1.52
C PHE A 13 3.11 -14.35 -1.41
N TRP A 14 3.58 -13.93 -0.23
CA TRP A 14 4.21 -12.63 -0.07
C TRP A 14 5.48 -12.51 -0.94
N ASP A 15 6.32 -13.56 -0.98
CA ASP A 15 7.48 -13.60 -1.86
C ASP A 15 7.09 -13.49 -3.35
N ASP A 16 5.99 -14.15 -3.76
CA ASP A 16 5.43 -14.05 -5.11
C ASP A 16 4.94 -12.63 -5.44
N VAL A 17 4.27 -11.95 -4.50
CA VAL A 17 3.82 -10.55 -4.63
C VAL A 17 5.01 -9.60 -4.72
N MET A 18 6.09 -9.86 -3.98
CA MET A 18 7.34 -9.09 -4.09
C MET A 18 7.97 -9.27 -5.47
N ALA A 19 7.97 -10.49 -6.02
CA ALA A 19 8.48 -10.76 -7.36
C ALA A 19 7.60 -10.12 -8.45
N ASP A 20 6.28 -10.09 -8.27
CA ASP A 20 5.34 -9.41 -9.16
C ASP A 20 5.53 -7.88 -9.14
N MET A 21 5.84 -7.32 -7.98
CA MET A 21 6.22 -5.91 -7.82
C MET A 21 7.52 -5.58 -8.58
N GLU A 22 8.56 -6.42 -8.47
CA GLU A 22 9.82 -6.26 -9.22
C GLU A 22 9.57 -6.35 -10.74
N ALA A 23 8.75 -7.30 -11.18
CA ALA A 23 8.38 -7.43 -12.59
C ALA A 23 7.62 -6.20 -13.09
N THR A 24 6.64 -5.70 -12.32
CA THR A 24 5.91 -4.47 -12.64
C THR A 24 6.84 -3.27 -12.73
N ALA A 25 7.77 -3.13 -11.78
CA ALA A 25 8.75 -2.05 -11.80
C ALA A 25 9.67 -2.12 -13.03
N GLU A 26 10.09 -3.32 -13.46
CA GLU A 26 10.83 -3.52 -14.71
C GLU A 26 10.02 -3.03 -15.93
N GLU A 27 8.72 -3.37 -16.03
CA GLU A 27 7.87 -2.89 -17.13
C GLU A 27 7.77 -1.36 -17.20
N TYR A 28 7.64 -0.69 -16.05
CA TYR A 28 7.64 0.78 -16.00
C TYR A 28 9.01 1.37 -16.42
N ARG A 29 10.12 0.76 -16.01
CA ARG A 29 11.47 1.17 -16.46
C ARG A 29 11.65 0.99 -17.95
N GLU A 30 11.15 -0.10 -18.53
CA GLU A 30 11.15 -0.32 -19.98
C GLU A 30 10.30 0.71 -20.72
N ALA A 31 9.21 1.19 -20.10
CA ALA A 31 8.40 2.30 -20.59
C ALA A 31 9.08 3.69 -20.41
N GLY A 32 10.24 3.75 -19.75
CA GLY A 32 11.06 4.96 -19.59
C GLY A 32 10.86 5.71 -18.28
N TRP A 33 10.20 5.09 -17.30
CA TRP A 33 10.03 5.66 -15.95
C TRP A 33 11.23 5.36 -15.06
N ASP A 34 11.53 6.27 -14.15
CA ASP A 34 12.47 6.05 -13.05
C ASP A 34 11.71 5.49 -11.84
N VAL A 35 11.88 4.20 -11.57
CA VAL A 35 11.07 3.46 -10.57
C VAL A 35 11.90 3.12 -9.35
N LEU A 36 11.44 3.56 -8.18
CA LEU A 36 11.93 3.16 -6.87
C LEU A 36 11.11 1.98 -6.34
N GLU A 37 11.76 0.84 -6.11
CA GLU A 37 11.15 -0.34 -5.49
C GLU A 37 11.35 -0.29 -3.99
N LEU A 38 10.28 -0.52 -3.22
CA LEU A 38 10.34 -0.59 -1.77
C LEU A 38 9.94 -1.98 -1.28
N HIS A 39 10.68 -2.45 -0.28
CA HIS A 39 10.56 -3.79 0.28
C HIS A 39 10.08 -3.71 1.73
N PRO A 40 8.76 -3.52 1.95
CA PRO A 40 8.23 -3.40 3.29
C PRO A 40 8.43 -4.69 4.09
N GLY A 41 8.95 -4.52 5.30
CA GLY A 41 9.11 -5.60 6.27
C GLY A 41 7.81 -5.98 6.97
N ASP A 42 6.88 -5.03 7.09
CA ASP A 42 5.54 -5.27 7.64
C ASP A 42 4.53 -4.23 7.11
N VAL A 43 3.27 -4.63 6.97
CA VAL A 43 2.17 -3.75 6.54
C VAL A 43 0.99 -3.96 7.48
N THR A 44 0.49 -2.88 8.04
CA THR A 44 -0.62 -2.90 8.99
C THR A 44 -1.77 -1.99 8.50
N PRO A 45 -2.99 -2.51 8.31
CA PRO A 45 -4.15 -1.66 8.01
C PRO A 45 -4.54 -0.81 9.23
N LEU A 46 -4.94 0.43 8.97
CA LEU A 46 -5.36 1.42 9.95
C LEU A 46 -6.79 1.90 9.67
N PRO A 47 -7.65 2.00 10.70
CA PRO A 47 -7.30 1.85 12.11
C PRO A 47 -7.20 0.39 12.55
N ASN A 48 -6.18 0.10 13.35
CA ASN A 48 -5.90 -1.24 13.85
C ASN A 48 -6.77 -1.57 15.08
N VAL A 49 -8.03 -1.95 14.88
CA VAL A 49 -8.75 -2.63 15.97
C VAL A 49 -8.19 -4.05 16.09
N SER A 50 -7.28 -4.23 17.05
CA SER A 50 -6.86 -5.56 17.50
C SER A 50 -8.10 -6.43 17.73
N THR A 51 -8.08 -7.68 17.27
CA THR A 51 -9.20 -8.64 17.44
C THR A 51 -9.62 -8.81 18.91
N ASP A 52 -8.74 -8.52 19.87
CA ASP A 52 -9.02 -8.55 21.32
C ASP A 52 -9.65 -7.23 21.85
N GLY A 53 -9.91 -6.25 21.00
CA GLY A 53 -10.44 -4.93 21.38
C GLY A 53 -9.42 -4.03 22.09
N THR A 54 -8.14 -4.40 22.07
CA THR A 54 -7.00 -3.65 22.64
C THR A 54 -6.27 -2.77 21.62
N GLY A 55 -6.87 -2.59 20.43
CA GLY A 55 -6.32 -1.78 19.36
C GLY A 55 -6.08 -0.35 19.81
N ILE A 56 -5.10 0.31 19.20
CA ILE A 56 -4.92 1.74 19.41
C ILE A 56 -5.88 2.41 18.43
N GLU A 57 -6.91 3.07 18.95
CA GLU A 57 -7.73 3.95 18.11
C GLU A 57 -6.82 5.05 17.56
N VAL A 58 -6.46 4.92 16.29
CA VAL A 58 -5.77 5.95 15.53
C VAL A 58 -6.79 6.65 14.65
N ASP A 59 -6.74 7.98 14.63
CA ASP A 59 -7.56 8.80 13.69
C ASP A 59 -7.14 8.61 12.21
N ARG A 60 -6.06 7.85 11.96
CA ARG A 60 -5.52 7.60 10.63
C ARG A 60 -6.25 6.44 9.96
N THR A 61 -6.56 6.60 8.68
CA THR A 61 -7.20 5.59 7.84
C THR A 61 -6.27 5.30 6.66
N GLY A 62 -5.88 4.05 6.48
CA GLY A 62 -4.85 3.73 5.50
C GLY A 62 -3.99 2.53 5.83
N PHE A 63 -2.81 2.46 5.24
CA PHE A 63 -1.81 1.42 5.46
C PHE A 63 -0.60 2.01 6.16
N ASP A 64 -0.18 1.41 7.28
CA ASP A 64 1.11 1.67 7.90
C ASP A 64 2.13 0.70 7.32
N VAL A 65 3.11 1.23 6.60
CA VAL A 65 4.07 0.45 5.80
C VAL A 65 5.46 0.62 6.42
N LEU A 66 5.97 -0.46 6.98
CA LEU A 66 7.27 -0.48 7.64
C LEU A 66 8.37 -0.76 6.61
N LEU A 67 9.23 0.23 6.39
CA LEU A 67 10.36 0.14 5.49
C LEU A 67 11.69 -0.01 6.25
N PRO A 68 12.68 -0.71 5.66
CA PRO A 68 14.06 -0.58 6.07
C PRO A 68 14.54 0.88 5.99
N GLY A 69 15.43 1.28 6.90
CA GLY A 69 15.82 2.68 7.05
C GLY A 69 16.49 3.27 5.80
N ASP A 70 17.28 2.47 5.09
CA ASP A 70 17.94 2.87 3.84
C ASP A 70 16.89 3.15 2.75
N GLU A 71 15.94 2.25 2.54
CA GLU A 71 14.86 2.40 1.54
C GLU A 71 13.89 3.54 1.89
N PHE A 72 13.61 3.74 3.18
CA PHE A 72 12.83 4.89 3.63
C PHE A 72 13.54 6.21 3.30
N ALA A 73 14.85 6.28 3.50
CA ALA A 73 15.63 7.47 3.17
C ALA A 73 15.62 7.74 1.65
N GLU A 74 15.68 6.70 0.82
CA GLU A 74 15.55 6.82 -0.64
C GLU A 74 14.16 7.35 -1.04
N ALA A 75 13.09 6.82 -0.44
CA ALA A 75 11.73 7.31 -0.69
C ALA A 75 11.57 8.78 -0.26
N GLN A 76 12.15 9.17 0.89
CA GLN A 76 12.13 10.54 1.37
C GLN A 76 12.89 11.48 0.43
N ASP A 77 14.09 11.10 -0.01
CA ASP A 77 14.90 11.89 -0.93
C ASP A 77 14.18 12.07 -2.28
N LEU A 78 13.61 10.99 -2.82
CA LEU A 78 12.82 11.02 -4.05
C LEU A 78 11.64 11.98 -3.95
N VAL A 79 10.85 11.92 -2.87
CA VAL A 79 9.72 12.83 -2.66
C VAL A 79 10.21 14.26 -2.53
N ALA A 80 11.25 14.52 -1.74
CA ALA A 80 11.79 15.87 -1.54
C ALA A 80 12.35 16.48 -2.83
N GLU A 81 13.06 15.70 -3.64
CA GLU A 81 13.56 16.12 -4.94
C GLU A 81 12.42 16.46 -5.91
N THR A 82 11.37 15.65 -5.90
CA THR A 82 10.28 15.78 -6.87
C THR A 82 9.35 16.93 -6.49
N ASP A 83 9.06 17.13 -5.20
CA ASP A 83 8.32 18.27 -4.66
C ASP A 83 9.02 19.61 -4.98
N ALA A 84 10.35 19.63 -4.83
CA ALA A 84 11.16 20.79 -5.20
C ALA A 84 11.12 21.12 -6.71
N ALA A 85 10.79 20.14 -7.56
CA ALA A 85 10.73 20.31 -9.01
C ALA A 85 9.35 20.77 -9.51
N ASP A 86 8.25 20.34 -8.89
CA ASP A 86 6.89 20.57 -9.39
C ASP A 86 6.25 21.88 -8.86
N GLY A 87 6.63 22.32 -7.67
CA GLY A 87 6.52 23.71 -7.24
C GLY A 87 5.16 24.21 -6.73
N ASP A 88 4.06 23.45 -6.84
CA ASP A 88 2.83 23.57 -6.03
C ASP A 88 1.84 22.43 -6.41
N GLY A 89 1.92 21.26 -5.76
CA GLY A 89 1.03 20.12 -6.03
C GLY A 89 1.40 18.85 -5.27
N ASP A 90 0.42 17.96 -5.04
CA ASP A 90 0.71 16.60 -4.58
C ASP A 90 1.33 15.86 -5.76
N VAL A 91 2.64 15.65 -5.71
CA VAL A 91 3.44 15.14 -6.84
C VAL A 91 3.08 13.71 -7.23
N PHE A 92 2.61 12.93 -6.26
CA PHE A 92 2.23 11.54 -6.41
C PHE A 92 0.72 11.41 -6.22
N ASP A 93 -0.05 12.03 -7.12
CA ASP A 93 -1.51 12.03 -7.08
C ASP A 93 -2.17 10.88 -7.86
N GLU A 94 -1.41 10.20 -8.73
CA GLU A 94 -1.86 9.01 -9.45
C GLU A 94 -1.18 7.74 -8.93
N TYR A 95 -1.91 6.62 -8.96
CA TYR A 95 -1.33 5.30 -8.75
C TYR A 95 -2.02 4.23 -9.59
N ASP A 96 -1.29 3.15 -9.81
CA ASP A 96 -1.81 1.90 -10.32
C ASP A 96 -1.76 0.86 -9.19
N ALA A 97 -2.85 0.11 -8.98
CA ALA A 97 -2.90 -0.95 -7.99
C ALA A 97 -3.27 -2.29 -8.63
N TYR A 98 -2.44 -3.29 -8.39
CA TYR A 98 -2.62 -4.66 -8.86
C TYR A 98 -2.97 -5.54 -7.67
N ARG A 99 -4.14 -6.17 -7.73
CA ARG A 99 -4.70 -6.92 -6.61
C ARG A 99 -4.58 -8.42 -6.83
N ALA A 100 -4.18 -9.13 -5.78
CA ALA A 100 -4.23 -10.58 -5.70
C ALA A 100 -4.84 -11.00 -4.36
N GLN A 101 -5.89 -11.81 -4.38
CA GLN A 101 -6.53 -12.31 -3.16
C GLN A 101 -6.22 -13.78 -2.93
N GLN A 102 -5.84 -14.13 -1.70
CA GLN A 102 -5.74 -15.52 -1.26
C GLN A 102 -6.53 -15.74 0.03
N SER A 103 -7.63 -16.47 -0.08
CA SER A 103 -8.58 -16.68 1.03
C SER A 103 -9.11 -15.36 1.58
N ASP A 104 -8.84 -15.03 2.85
CA ASP A 104 -9.28 -13.79 3.52
C ASP A 104 -8.21 -12.68 3.46
N VAL A 105 -7.05 -12.95 2.85
CA VAL A 105 -5.93 -12.02 2.78
C VAL A 105 -5.86 -11.43 1.37
N VAL A 106 -5.88 -10.11 1.31
CA VAL A 106 -5.70 -9.33 0.08
C VAL A 106 -4.26 -8.85 0.02
N PHE A 107 -3.63 -9.06 -1.12
CA PHE A 107 -2.31 -8.56 -1.46
C PHE A 107 -2.47 -7.56 -2.59
N LEU A 108 -1.68 -6.49 -2.54
CA LEU A 108 -1.70 -5.41 -3.51
C LEU A 108 -0.26 -5.08 -3.89
N VAL A 109 -0.03 -4.77 -5.15
CA VAL A 109 1.15 -4.04 -5.60
C VAL A 109 0.68 -2.64 -5.99
N VAL A 110 1.17 -1.62 -5.31
CA VAL A 110 0.82 -0.22 -5.58
C VAL A 110 2.01 0.47 -6.23
N VAL A 111 1.76 1.15 -7.34
CA VAL A 111 2.74 1.98 -8.06
C VAL A 111 2.26 3.42 -8.05
N MET A 112 2.80 4.23 -7.14
CA MET A 112 2.57 5.67 -7.14
C MET A 112 3.34 6.31 -8.29
N LYS A 113 2.71 7.23 -9.03
CA LYS A 113 3.29 7.87 -10.21
C LYS A 113 3.38 9.37 -10.00
N ALA A 114 4.52 9.92 -10.34
CA ALA A 114 4.73 11.34 -10.53
C ALA A 114 4.92 11.60 -12.02
N GLU A 115 3.80 11.74 -12.74
CA GLU A 115 3.81 11.83 -14.22
C GLU A 115 4.66 12.99 -14.72
N ALA A 116 4.57 14.15 -14.06
CA ALA A 116 5.32 15.34 -14.43
C ALA A 116 6.85 15.13 -14.34
N ALA A 117 7.29 14.30 -13.40
CA ALA A 117 8.70 13.99 -13.17
C ALA A 117 9.18 12.71 -13.90
N GLY A 118 8.26 11.91 -14.46
CA GLY A 118 8.58 10.60 -15.03
C GLY A 118 9.11 9.61 -13.99
N ARG A 119 8.68 9.75 -12.73
CA ARG A 119 9.11 8.93 -11.60
C ARG A 119 7.95 8.07 -11.08
N ALA A 120 8.27 6.91 -10.53
CA ALA A 120 7.29 6.05 -9.88
C ALA A 120 7.88 5.38 -8.63
N VAL A 121 7.02 5.04 -7.68
CA VAL A 121 7.37 4.30 -6.45
C VAL A 121 6.48 3.08 -6.36
N ALA A 122 7.09 1.90 -6.46
CA ALA A 122 6.40 0.63 -6.36
C ALA A 122 6.58 0.04 -4.94
N PHE A 123 5.48 -0.31 -4.29
CA PHE A 123 5.50 -0.99 -2.99
C PHE A 123 4.33 -1.95 -2.84
N PRO A 124 4.55 -3.14 -2.27
CA PRO A 124 3.50 -4.09 -2.00
C PRO A 124 2.81 -3.79 -0.67
N LEU A 125 1.51 -4.06 -0.61
CA LEU A 125 0.69 -3.99 0.58
C LEU A 125 -0.03 -5.31 0.79
N TYR A 126 -0.44 -5.57 2.02
CA TYR A 126 -1.33 -6.68 2.30
C TYR A 126 -2.25 -6.33 3.49
N TYR A 127 -3.41 -6.97 3.54
CA TYR A 127 -4.30 -6.89 4.69
C TYR A 127 -5.21 -8.12 4.76
N ASP A 128 -5.62 -8.46 5.98
CA ASP A 128 -6.70 -9.42 6.23
C ASP A 128 -8.04 -8.67 6.14
N GLU A 129 -8.98 -9.18 5.35
CA GLU A 129 -10.28 -8.53 5.10
C GLU A 129 -11.00 -8.24 6.42
N GLN A 130 -11.06 -9.23 7.33
CA GLN A 130 -11.74 -9.09 8.61
C GLN A 130 -11.11 -8.02 9.52
N GLN A 131 -9.79 -7.91 9.53
CA GLN A 131 -9.06 -6.87 10.26
C GLN A 131 -9.19 -5.49 9.62
N ALA A 132 -9.29 -5.43 8.29
CA ALA A 132 -9.33 -4.19 7.52
C ALA A 132 -10.74 -3.63 7.31
N ARG A 133 -11.82 -4.34 7.65
CA ARG A 133 -13.20 -3.79 7.62
C ARG A 133 -13.36 -2.35 8.14
N PRO A 134 -12.86 -1.97 9.33
CA PRO A 134 -12.96 -0.61 9.86
C PRO A 134 -12.15 0.43 9.05
N MET A 135 -11.11 -0.02 8.33
CA MET A 135 -10.35 0.81 7.39
C MET A 135 -11.16 0.99 6.10
N LEU A 136 -11.69 -0.10 5.54
CA LEU A 136 -12.50 -0.09 4.31
C LEU A 136 -13.78 0.75 4.48
N ASP A 137 -14.47 0.65 5.61
CA ASP A 137 -15.66 1.44 5.92
C ASP A 137 -15.35 2.95 5.98
N ARG A 138 -14.20 3.31 6.57
CA ARG A 138 -13.72 4.71 6.57
C ARG A 138 -13.23 5.17 5.21
N ALA A 139 -12.63 4.27 4.42
CA ALA A 139 -12.20 4.54 3.06
C ALA A 139 -13.39 4.88 2.16
N ASP A 140 -14.48 4.14 2.28
CA ASP A 140 -15.72 4.36 1.53
C ASP A 140 -16.36 5.72 1.88
N ASP A 141 -16.40 6.08 3.17
CA ASP A 141 -16.91 7.38 3.63
C ASP A 141 -16.01 8.56 3.19
N ALA A 142 -14.68 8.38 3.24
CA ALA A 142 -13.72 9.41 2.89
C ALA A 142 -13.48 9.54 1.37
N GLY A 143 -13.66 8.44 0.62
CA GLY A 143 -13.32 8.35 -0.81
C GLY A 143 -11.83 8.27 -1.11
N GLU A 144 -10.98 8.12 -0.09
CA GLU A 144 -9.51 8.05 -0.19
C GLU A 144 -8.91 7.22 0.94
N LEU A 145 -7.73 6.65 0.68
CA LEU A 145 -6.88 5.98 1.66
C LEU A 145 -5.49 6.62 1.68
N CYS A 146 -4.76 6.49 2.79
CA CYS A 146 -3.37 6.93 2.85
C CYS A 146 -2.42 5.74 2.99
N ALA A 147 -1.25 5.77 2.36
CA ALA A 147 -0.13 4.89 2.68
C ALA A 147 0.91 5.67 3.48
N TYR A 148 1.12 5.28 4.74
CA TYR A 148 2.08 5.86 5.65
C TYR A 148 3.36 5.02 5.65
N LEU A 149 4.32 5.40 4.80
CA LEU A 149 5.64 4.81 4.80
C LEU A 149 6.41 5.30 6.02
N ARG A 150 6.98 4.39 6.81
CA ARG A 150 7.75 4.74 8.00
C ARG A 150 8.98 3.84 8.18
N PRO A 151 10.07 4.36 8.77
CA PRO A 151 11.18 3.53 9.18
C PRO A 151 10.86 2.79 10.50
N LEU A 152 11.70 1.82 10.84
CA LEU A 152 11.57 1.04 12.08
C LEU A 152 11.63 1.89 13.35
N ASP A 153 12.38 2.99 13.35
CA ASP A 153 12.50 3.91 14.49
C ASP A 153 11.28 4.84 14.67
N ASP A 154 10.32 4.84 13.73
CA ASP A 154 9.12 5.69 13.73
C ASP A 154 9.40 7.20 13.85
N SER A 155 10.61 7.63 13.47
CA SER A 155 11.04 9.03 13.64
C SER A 155 10.31 9.99 12.68
N GLU A 156 10.03 9.52 11.46
CA GLU A 156 9.45 10.29 10.36
C GLU A 156 8.52 9.42 9.52
N ARG A 157 7.66 10.05 8.69
CA ARG A 157 6.75 9.33 7.78
C ARG A 157 6.61 10.06 6.46
N VAL A 158 6.59 9.30 5.37
CA VAL A 158 6.15 9.75 4.04
C VAL A 158 4.72 9.28 3.85
N VAL A 159 3.85 10.16 3.35
CA VAL A 159 2.43 9.86 3.18
C VAL A 159 2.09 9.95 1.71
N PHE A 160 1.54 8.87 1.16
CA PHE A 160 0.96 8.86 -0.18
C PHE A 160 -0.56 8.80 -0.10
N SER A 161 -1.22 9.56 -0.95
CA SER A 161 -2.67 9.61 -1.06
C SER A 161 -3.13 8.63 -2.14
N LEU A 162 -3.85 7.60 -1.73
CA LEU A 162 -4.48 6.61 -2.60
C LEU A 162 -5.93 7.04 -2.84
N ALA A 163 -6.11 7.92 -3.81
CA ALA A 163 -7.44 8.37 -4.26
C ALA A 163 -8.24 7.20 -4.87
N ASP A 164 -9.56 7.16 -4.70
CA ASP A 164 -10.40 6.06 -5.20
C ASP A 164 -10.02 4.70 -4.58
N PRO A 165 -10.63 4.27 -3.46
CA PRO A 165 -10.27 3.02 -2.78
C PRO A 165 -10.82 1.76 -3.49
N ALA A 166 -11.51 1.88 -4.62
CA ALA A 166 -12.12 0.75 -5.32
C ALA A 166 -11.13 -0.34 -5.77
N PRO A 167 -9.98 -0.03 -6.42
CA PRO A 167 -8.98 -1.05 -6.77
C PRO A 167 -8.30 -1.69 -5.56
N LEU A 168 -8.32 -1.03 -4.39
CA LEU A 168 -7.73 -1.51 -3.15
C LEU A 168 -8.68 -2.40 -2.34
N SER A 169 -9.98 -2.31 -2.63
CA SER A 169 -11.02 -3.09 -1.96
C SER A 169 -10.87 -4.58 -2.31
N PRO A 170 -11.32 -5.50 -1.44
CA PRO A 170 -11.33 -6.92 -1.76
C PRO A 170 -12.17 -7.15 -3.02
N GLU A 171 -11.95 -8.28 -3.70
CA GLU A 171 -12.89 -8.66 -4.75
C GLU A 171 -14.22 -8.94 -4.03
N ASP A 172 -15.20 -8.04 -4.14
CA ASP A 172 -16.59 -8.41 -3.90
C ASP A 172 -16.80 -9.61 -4.80
N GLY A 173 -16.89 -10.79 -4.20
CA GLY A 173 -17.01 -12.03 -4.95
C GLY A 173 -18.04 -11.80 -6.03
N ASP A 174 -17.60 -11.82 -7.29
CA ASP A 174 -18.42 -11.64 -8.47
C ASP A 174 -19.72 -12.40 -8.21
N GLU A 175 -20.80 -11.68 -7.89
CA GLU A 175 -22.11 -12.28 -7.91
C GLU A 175 -22.25 -12.68 -9.38
N PRO A 176 -22.22 -13.99 -9.70
CA PRO A 176 -22.24 -14.39 -11.08
C PRO A 176 -23.47 -13.72 -11.70
N PRO A 177 -23.38 -13.14 -12.91
CA PRO A 177 -24.52 -12.48 -13.52
C PRO A 177 -25.67 -13.48 -13.48
N ALA A 178 -26.76 -13.11 -12.81
CA ALA A 178 -27.94 -13.93 -12.67
C ALA A 178 -28.34 -14.39 -14.08
N ALA A 179 -28.09 -15.66 -14.38
CA ALA A 179 -28.50 -16.24 -15.64
C ALA A 179 -30.03 -16.39 -15.59
N GLU A 180 -30.72 -15.53 -16.35
CA GLU A 180 -32.16 -15.62 -16.68
C GLU A 180 -32.54 -16.97 -17.34
#